data_AF-A0A9Q3F8Z3-F1
#
_entry.id   AF-A0A9Q3F8Z3-F1
#
_cell.length_a   1.000
_cell.length_b   1.000
_cell.length_c   1.000
_cell.angle_alpha   90.00
_cell.angle_beta   90.00
_cell.angle_gamma   90.00
#
_symmetry.space_group_name_H-M   'P 1'
#
loop_
_entity.id
_entity.type
_entity.pdbx_description
1 polymer ?
#
loop_
_entity_poly.entity_id
_entity_poly.type
_entity_poly.pdbx_seq_one_letter_code
_entity_poly.pdbx_strand_id
1 'polypeptide(L)'
;MLRWQLAILEYSGNMTIVHKDRNIHKNADGLRRRPLPNDIDNTAYVAEEASPQIPIEGISVTDLNITPFEELRSSYTQDKNCSILCQLLNKDRQDNSLTHALDEVWRKSYHEGRFHLLDGIIYHRTKDTCVMTVVDRSLINLVLKECHDSPFSGNLSEDRTREKVKICIWWPMWQKDVSEYCKTCDRCQKANKSTGKRLGIMIKIQ
;
A
#
# COMPACT_ATOMS: atom_id res chain seq x y z
N MET A 1 -3.73 -7.44 -10.68
CA MET A 1 -4.16 -8.84 -10.95
C MET A 1 -4.84 -9.53 -9.75
N LEU A 2 -4.79 -8.95 -8.54
CA LEU A 2 -5.32 -9.51 -7.30
C LEU A 2 -6.85 -9.82 -7.27
N ARG A 3 -7.66 -9.05 -8.03
CA ARG A 3 -9.13 -9.23 -8.07
C ARG A 3 -9.56 -10.58 -8.62
N TRP A 4 -8.88 -11.03 -9.68
CA TRP A 4 -9.18 -12.33 -10.29
C TRP A 4 -8.61 -13.47 -9.47
N GLN A 5 -7.47 -13.26 -8.79
CA GLN A 5 -6.89 -14.28 -7.92
C GLN A 5 -7.78 -14.59 -6.70
N LEU A 6 -8.32 -13.57 -6.03
CA LEU A 6 -9.26 -13.78 -4.91
C LEU A 6 -10.55 -14.46 -5.37
N ALA A 7 -11.10 -14.05 -6.51
CA ALA A 7 -12.29 -14.67 -7.08
C ALA A 7 -12.02 -16.11 -7.54
N ILE A 8 -10.83 -16.45 -8.04
CA ILE A 8 -10.49 -17.83 -8.43
C ILE A 8 -10.24 -18.69 -7.19
N LEU A 9 -9.63 -18.15 -6.14
CA LEU A 9 -9.38 -18.84 -4.87
C LEU A 9 -10.70 -19.24 -4.19
N GLU A 10 -11.71 -18.38 -4.21
CA GLU A 10 -13.04 -18.65 -3.66
C GLU A 10 -13.71 -19.90 -4.26
N TYR A 11 -13.45 -20.19 -5.55
CA TYR A 11 -14.02 -21.33 -6.26
C TYR A 11 -13.02 -22.49 -6.49
N SER A 12 -11.77 -22.35 -6.02
CA SER A 12 -10.67 -23.28 -6.33
C SER A 12 -10.89 -24.70 -5.81
N GLY A 13 -11.68 -24.89 -4.74
CA GLY A 13 -12.00 -26.22 -4.20
C GLY A 13 -13.04 -27.02 -4.98
N ASN A 14 -13.86 -26.37 -5.82
CA ASN A 14 -15.03 -26.98 -6.48
C ASN A 14 -15.18 -26.62 -7.98
N MET A 15 -14.13 -26.11 -8.63
CA MET A 15 -14.18 -25.72 -10.04
C MET A 15 -13.39 -26.69 -10.92
N THR A 16 -14.00 -27.10 -12.03
CA THR A 16 -13.33 -27.88 -13.09
C THR A 16 -13.02 -26.96 -14.27
N ILE A 17 -11.74 -26.73 -14.55
CA ILE A 17 -11.30 -25.90 -15.68
C ILE A 17 -11.43 -26.74 -16.97
N VAL A 18 -12.38 -26.38 -17.83
CA VAL A 18 -12.56 -27.02 -19.14
C VAL A 18 -12.01 -26.11 -20.23
N HIS A 19 -10.99 -26.58 -20.95
CA HIS A 19 -10.44 -25.86 -22.10
C HIS A 19 -11.43 -25.90 -23.28
N LYS A 20 -11.78 -24.74 -23.84
CA LYS A 20 -12.53 -24.64 -25.10
C LYS A 20 -11.59 -24.14 -26.19
N ASP A 21 -11.46 -24.90 -27.26
CA ASP A 21 -10.64 -24.50 -28.40
C ASP A 21 -11.19 -23.24 -29.05
N ARG A 22 -10.33 -22.25 -29.24
CA ARG A 22 -10.68 -21.01 -29.96
C ARG A 22 -10.67 -21.25 -31.47
N ASN A 23 -11.56 -20.54 -32.15
CA ASN A 23 -11.65 -20.55 -33.60
C ASN A 23 -10.35 -20.06 -34.25
N ILE A 24 -9.92 -20.81 -35.27
CA ILE A 24 -8.55 -20.90 -35.73
C ILE A 24 -8.20 -19.73 -36.69
N HIS A 25 -7.36 -18.80 -36.18
CA HIS A 25 -6.47 -17.84 -36.88
C HIS A 25 -6.95 -16.42 -37.28
N LYS A 26 -6.08 -15.43 -36.96
CA LYS A 26 -5.44 -14.46 -37.89
C LYS A 26 -4.35 -13.59 -37.18
N ASN A 27 -3.22 -14.25 -36.84
CA ASN A 27 -1.79 -13.84 -36.67
C ASN A 27 -1.37 -12.43 -36.15
N ALA A 28 -0.21 -12.23 -35.47
CA ALA A 28 1.08 -12.95 -35.53
C ALA A 28 1.76 -13.17 -34.14
N ASP A 29 2.40 -14.33 -33.99
CA ASP A 29 3.14 -14.80 -32.80
C ASP A 29 4.55 -15.25 -33.22
N GLY A 30 5.59 -14.63 -32.64
CA GLY A 30 7.01 -14.94 -32.88
C GLY A 30 7.64 -15.92 -31.88
N LEU A 31 6.90 -16.39 -30.87
CA LEU A 31 7.35 -17.42 -29.93
C LEU A 31 6.12 -18.22 -29.48
N ARG A 32 5.81 -19.26 -30.27
CA ARG A 32 4.87 -20.32 -29.93
C ARG A 32 5.15 -20.82 -28.52
N ARG A 33 4.43 -20.29 -27.53
CA ARG A 33 4.37 -20.88 -26.19
C ARG A 33 3.53 -22.14 -26.31
N ARG A 34 4.14 -23.24 -26.76
CA ARG A 34 3.65 -24.57 -26.42
C ARG A 34 3.93 -24.74 -24.94
N PRO A 35 2.91 -24.70 -24.05
CA PRO A 35 3.14 -25.06 -22.66
C PRO A 35 3.66 -26.50 -22.66
N LEU A 36 4.83 -26.71 -22.07
CA LEU A 36 5.29 -28.07 -21.81
C LEU A 36 4.37 -28.69 -20.74
N PRO A 37 4.13 -30.00 -20.79
CA PRO A 37 3.45 -30.69 -19.70
C PRO A 37 4.15 -30.42 -18.36
N ASN A 38 3.40 -30.38 -17.26
CA ASN A 38 3.98 -30.27 -15.92
C ASN A 38 4.40 -31.67 -15.43
N ASP A 39 5.32 -32.30 -16.15
CA ASP A 39 5.91 -33.60 -15.84
C ASP A 39 7.32 -33.45 -15.27
N ILE A 40 7.87 -34.52 -14.69
CA ILE A 40 9.20 -34.53 -14.05
C ILE A 40 10.32 -34.17 -15.03
N ASP A 41 10.09 -34.38 -16.33
CA ASP A 41 11.03 -34.06 -17.39
C ASP A 41 11.06 -32.57 -17.76
N ASN A 42 10.07 -31.78 -17.31
CA ASN A 42 10.04 -30.33 -17.46
C ASN A 42 10.94 -29.67 -16.41
N THR A 43 11.92 -28.88 -16.84
CA THR A 43 12.79 -28.12 -15.93
C THR A 43 12.05 -27.09 -15.07
N ALA A 44 10.84 -26.70 -15.45
CA ALA A 44 9.93 -25.85 -14.68
C ALA A 44 8.84 -26.66 -13.95
N TYR A 45 9.04 -27.98 -13.74
CA TYR A 45 8.12 -28.84 -13.01
C TYR A 45 7.84 -28.29 -11.61
N VAL A 46 6.55 -28.16 -11.29
CA VAL A 46 6.08 -27.83 -9.94
C VAL A 46 5.12 -28.94 -9.50
N ALA A 47 5.50 -29.70 -8.47
CA ALA A 47 4.62 -30.71 -7.89
C ALA A 47 3.31 -30.05 -7.41
N GLU A 48 2.15 -30.66 -7.72
CA GLU A 48 0.83 -30.08 -7.42
C GLU A 48 0.59 -29.82 -5.92
N GLU A 49 1.32 -30.51 -5.03
CA GLU A 49 1.25 -30.31 -3.57
C GLU A 49 2.14 -29.16 -3.07
N ALA A 50 3.05 -28.65 -3.90
CA ALA A 50 3.86 -27.50 -3.56
C ALA A 50 3.02 -26.23 -3.74
N SER A 51 2.26 -25.87 -2.70
CA SER A 51 1.71 -24.52 -2.59
C SER A 51 2.85 -23.52 -2.84
N PRO A 52 2.81 -22.71 -3.90
CA PRO A 52 3.85 -21.72 -4.11
C PRO A 52 3.83 -20.81 -2.88
N GLN A 53 4.91 -20.81 -2.11
CA GLN A 53 5.14 -19.79 -1.10
C GLN A 53 5.37 -18.50 -1.86
N ILE A 54 4.29 -17.80 -2.18
CA ILE A 54 4.35 -16.49 -2.82
C ILE A 54 4.82 -15.54 -1.72
N PRO A 55 6.02 -14.95 -1.83
CA PRO A 55 6.44 -13.98 -0.84
C PRO A 55 5.46 -12.81 -0.91
N ILE A 56 4.91 -12.46 0.24
CA ILE A 56 4.19 -11.20 0.41
C ILE A 56 5.24 -10.12 0.16
N GLU A 57 5.32 -9.60 -1.07
CA GLU A 57 6.10 -8.41 -1.43
C GLU A 57 5.42 -7.14 -0.88
N GLY A 58 4.92 -7.21 0.35
CA GLY A 58 4.87 -6.05 1.20
C GLY A 58 6.30 -5.78 1.60
N ILE A 59 6.68 -4.51 1.70
CA ILE A 59 7.85 -4.19 2.53
C ILE A 59 7.64 -4.97 3.84
N SER A 60 8.61 -5.82 4.16
CA SER A 60 8.66 -6.49 5.43
C SER A 60 8.44 -5.41 6.47
N VAL A 61 7.30 -5.46 7.16
CA VAL A 61 6.97 -4.50 8.23
C VAL A 61 8.11 -4.42 9.25
N THR A 62 9.01 -5.40 9.26
CA THR A 62 10.25 -5.50 10.03
C THR A 62 11.32 -4.42 9.75
N ASP A 63 11.38 -3.83 8.55
CA ASP A 63 12.41 -2.80 8.25
C ASP A 63 12.05 -1.44 8.83
N LEU A 64 10.77 -1.22 9.12
CA LEU A 64 10.36 -0.14 9.99
C LEU A 64 10.45 -0.76 11.40
N ASN A 65 11.23 -0.15 12.31
CA ASN A 65 11.14 -0.44 13.75
C ASN A 65 9.77 0.01 14.28
N ILE A 66 8.69 -0.50 13.69
CA ILE A 66 7.32 -0.26 14.11
C ILE A 66 7.18 -0.99 15.43
N THR A 67 6.68 -0.23 16.39
CA THR A 67 6.22 -0.67 17.68
C THR A 67 5.49 -2.01 17.62
N PRO A 68 5.60 -2.88 18.65
CA PRO A 68 4.96 -4.19 18.64
C PRO A 68 3.49 -4.07 18.22
N PHE A 69 2.97 -4.99 17.41
CA PHE A 69 1.58 -4.98 16.92
C PHE A 69 0.53 -4.78 18.05
N GLU A 70 0.87 -5.14 19.28
CA GLU A 70 0.08 -4.86 20.48
C GLU A 70 -0.13 -3.36 20.73
N GLU A 71 0.91 -2.53 20.61
CA GLU A 71 0.81 -1.08 20.80
C GLU A 71 -0.10 -0.45 19.75
N LEU A 72 -0.01 -0.92 18.50
CA LEU A 72 -0.92 -0.50 17.43
C LEU A 72 -2.38 -0.87 17.77
N ARG A 73 -2.63 -2.09 18.23
CA ARG A 73 -3.98 -2.51 18.65
C ARG A 73 -4.50 -1.67 19.82
N SER A 74 -3.65 -1.35 20.80
CA SER A 74 -3.99 -0.46 21.90
C SER A 74 -4.39 0.93 21.38
N SER A 75 -3.69 1.47 20.37
CA SER A 75 -4.03 2.78 19.78
C SER A 75 -5.44 2.83 19.18
N TYR A 76 -5.95 1.72 18.65
CA TYR A 76 -7.31 1.66 18.08
C TYR A 76 -8.42 1.77 19.12
N THR A 77 -8.15 1.41 20.37
CA THR A 77 -9.15 1.56 21.45
C THR A 77 -9.31 3.02 21.87
N GLN A 78 -8.26 3.82 21.69
CA GLN A 78 -8.25 5.25 22.01
C GLN A 78 -8.89 6.09 20.88
N ASP A 79 -8.68 5.68 19.62
CA ASP A 79 -9.25 6.38 18.47
C ASP A 79 -10.72 6.00 18.23
N LYS A 80 -11.58 7.03 18.16
CA LYS A 80 -13.03 6.87 17.93
C LYS A 80 -13.31 6.10 16.63
N ASN A 81 -12.67 6.48 15.52
CA ASN A 81 -12.98 5.91 14.20
C ASN A 81 -12.50 4.47 14.09
N CYS A 82 -11.32 4.16 14.62
CA CYS A 82 -10.78 2.79 14.63
C CYS A 82 -11.62 1.87 15.49
N SER A 83 -12.05 2.31 16.68
CA SER A 83 -12.95 1.54 17.54
C SER A 83 -14.28 1.21 16.84
N ILE A 84 -14.89 2.20 16.18
CA ILE A 84 -16.11 2.00 15.39
C ILE A 84 -15.86 1.04 14.21
N LEU A 85 -14.75 1.18 13.49
CA LEU A 85 -14.40 0.29 12.38
C LEU A 85 -14.17 -1.14 12.83
N CYS A 86 -13.46 -1.36 13.94
CA CYS A 86 -13.29 -2.69 14.52
C CYS A 86 -14.64 -3.33 14.85
N GLN A 87 -15.61 -2.56 15.37
CA GLN A 87 -16.96 -3.07 15.64
C GLN A 87 -17.74 -3.36 14.37
N LEU A 88 -17.65 -2.48 13.37
CA LEU A 88 -18.34 -2.65 12.08
C LEU A 88 -17.80 -3.84 11.30
N LEU A 89 -16.48 -4.03 11.27
CA LEU A 89 -15.82 -5.10 10.51
C LEU A 89 -15.90 -6.47 11.19
N ASN A 90 -16.09 -6.51 12.52
CA ASN A 90 -16.36 -7.76 13.24
C ASN A 90 -17.83 -8.21 13.16
N LYS A 91 -18.76 -7.31 12.83
CA LYS A 91 -20.18 -7.65 12.68
C LYS A 91 -20.46 -8.06 11.25
N ASP A 92 -21.12 -9.20 11.05
CA ASP A 92 -21.56 -9.65 9.71
C ASP A 92 -22.64 -8.75 9.08
N ARG A 93 -23.24 -7.83 9.84
CA ARG A 93 -24.34 -6.95 9.40
C ARG A 93 -23.92 -5.50 9.38
N GLN A 94 -24.29 -4.80 8.30
CA GLN A 94 -24.09 -3.35 8.20
C GLN A 94 -24.98 -2.62 9.19
N ASP A 95 -24.36 -1.89 10.12
CA ASP A 95 -25.02 -1.04 11.10
C ASP A 95 -24.96 0.43 10.63
N ASN A 96 -26.08 0.94 10.13
CA ASN A 96 -26.17 2.29 9.58
C ASN A 96 -25.89 3.36 10.65
N SER A 97 -26.27 3.11 11.91
CA SER A 97 -26.07 4.07 13.01
C SER A 97 -24.58 4.30 13.29
N LEU A 98 -23.83 3.20 13.42
CA LEU A 98 -22.37 3.24 13.62
C LEU A 98 -21.64 3.83 12.41
N THR A 99 -22.14 3.55 11.20
CA THR A 99 -21.54 4.09 9.97
C THR A 99 -21.65 5.62 9.90
N HIS A 100 -22.75 6.21 10.40
CA HIS A 100 -22.90 7.67 10.46
C HIS A 100 -22.02 8.34 11.51
N ALA A 101 -21.56 7.60 12.52
CA ALA A 101 -20.68 8.12 13.57
C ALA A 101 -19.21 8.27 13.11
N LEU A 102 -18.81 7.62 12.01
CA LEU A 102 -17.49 7.79 11.39
C LEU A 102 -17.33 9.18 10.77
N ASP A 103 -16.13 9.73 10.87
CA ASP A 103 -15.79 10.97 10.18
C ASP A 103 -15.81 10.77 8.66
N GLU A 104 -16.00 11.86 7.90
CA GLU A 104 -16.33 11.82 6.48
C GLU A 104 -15.35 10.98 5.63
N VAL A 105 -14.04 11.14 5.86
CA VAL A 105 -12.98 10.43 5.10
C VAL A 105 -13.03 8.92 5.36
N TRP A 106 -13.25 8.53 6.61
CA TRP A 106 -13.36 7.13 7.04
C TRP A 106 -14.64 6.51 6.52
N ARG A 107 -15.77 7.20 6.71
CA ARG A 107 -17.09 6.75 6.24
C ARG A 107 -17.10 6.51 4.73
N LYS A 108 -16.55 7.43 3.94
CA LYS A 108 -16.43 7.27 2.49
C LYS A 108 -15.61 6.03 2.13
N SER A 109 -14.44 5.86 2.75
CA SER A 109 -13.56 4.73 2.47
C SER A 109 -14.19 3.39 2.91
N TYR A 110 -14.98 3.39 3.99
CA TYR A 110 -15.74 2.24 4.45
C TYR A 110 -16.85 1.83 3.47
N HIS A 111 -17.68 2.77 3.00
CA HIS A 111 -18.71 2.48 1.99
C HIS A 111 -18.14 1.95 0.68
N GLU A 112 -16.92 2.37 0.33
CA GLU A 112 -16.19 1.86 -0.84
C GLU A 112 -15.54 0.48 -0.61
N GLY A 113 -15.72 -0.14 0.57
CA GLY A 113 -15.19 -1.47 0.89
C GLY A 113 -13.67 -1.51 1.01
N ARG A 114 -13.05 -0.39 1.41
CA ARG A 114 -11.58 -0.29 1.47
C ARG A 114 -10.98 -0.86 2.75
N PHE A 115 -11.75 -1.04 3.82
CA PHE A 115 -11.24 -1.54 5.09
C PHE A 115 -11.44 -3.04 5.27
N HIS A 116 -10.43 -3.70 5.82
CA HIS A 116 -10.46 -5.12 6.18
C HIS A 116 -9.87 -5.27 7.58
N LEU A 117 -10.44 -6.16 8.38
CA LEU A 117 -9.93 -6.47 9.72
C LEU A 117 -9.29 -7.86 9.68
N LEU A 118 -8.02 -7.95 10.06
CA LEU A 118 -7.28 -9.21 10.14
C LEU A 118 -6.44 -9.21 11.42
N ASP A 119 -6.61 -10.21 12.28
CA ASP A 119 -5.92 -10.35 13.57
C ASP A 119 -5.98 -9.07 14.44
N GLY A 120 -7.15 -8.41 14.45
CA GLY A 120 -7.36 -7.16 15.19
C GLY A 120 -6.64 -5.95 14.61
N ILE A 121 -6.06 -6.05 13.41
CA ILE A 121 -5.40 -4.95 12.69
C ILE A 121 -6.27 -4.51 11.52
N ILE A 122 -6.44 -3.18 11.39
CA ILE A 122 -7.21 -2.59 10.30
C ILE A 122 -6.29 -2.36 9.10
N TYR A 123 -6.61 -2.99 7.98
CA TYR A 123 -5.93 -2.79 6.70
C TYR A 123 -6.78 -1.90 5.79
N HIS A 124 -6.14 -0.92 5.15
CA HIS A 124 -6.75 -0.06 4.16
C HIS A 124 -6.25 -0.43 2.75
N ARG A 125 -7.21 -0.74 1.88
CA ARG A 125 -7.01 -1.16 0.51
C ARG A 125 -7.22 -0.01 -0.47
N THR A 126 -6.28 0.12 -1.39
CA THR A 126 -6.42 0.95 -2.60
C THR A 126 -6.48 0.05 -3.84
N LYS A 127 -6.43 0.65 -5.04
CA LYS A 127 -6.39 -0.13 -6.29
C LYS A 127 -5.13 -1.00 -6.39
N ASP A 128 -4.02 -0.52 -5.85
CA ASP A 128 -2.69 -1.10 -6.07
C ASP A 128 -2.03 -1.60 -4.78
N THR A 129 -2.49 -1.15 -3.61
CA THR A 129 -1.85 -1.43 -2.30
C THR A 129 -2.86 -1.87 -1.25
N CYS A 130 -2.39 -2.65 -0.28
CA CYS A 130 -3.11 -2.98 0.96
C CYS A 130 -2.13 -2.78 2.11
N VAL A 131 -2.40 -1.81 2.98
CA VAL A 131 -1.45 -1.35 4.00
C VAL A 131 -2.14 -1.19 5.35
N MET A 132 -1.37 -1.26 6.44
CA MET A 132 -1.92 -1.10 7.79
C MET A 132 -2.40 0.34 8.02
N THR A 133 -3.47 0.48 8.79
CA THR A 133 -4.02 1.77 9.20
C THR A 133 -3.38 2.21 10.52
N VAL A 134 -2.84 3.42 10.56
CA VAL A 134 -2.20 3.97 11.77
C VAL A 134 -2.89 5.26 12.17
N VAL A 135 -3.09 5.46 13.47
CA VAL A 135 -3.70 6.68 14.03
C VAL A 135 -2.82 7.41 15.03
N ASP A 136 -1.90 6.69 15.68
CA ASP A 136 -0.95 7.31 16.60
C ASP A 136 0.01 8.25 15.85
N ARG A 137 0.08 9.51 16.31
CA ARG A 137 0.91 10.55 15.70
C ARG A 137 2.40 10.26 15.90
N SER A 138 2.79 9.60 16.99
CA SER A 138 4.18 9.25 17.24
C SER A 138 4.67 8.24 16.19
N LEU A 139 3.87 7.21 15.92
CA LEU A 139 4.14 6.23 14.88
C LEU A 139 4.11 6.84 13.47
N ILE A 140 3.14 7.73 13.17
CA ILE A 140 3.10 8.45 11.89
C ILE A 140 4.39 9.26 11.68
N ASN A 141 4.83 10.02 12.69
CA ASN A 141 6.05 10.82 12.60
C ASN A 141 7.30 9.95 12.43
N LEU A 142 7.36 8.80 13.10
CA LEU A 142 8.44 7.84 12.94
C LEU A 142 8.50 7.33 11.49
N VAL A 143 7.36 6.95 10.92
CA VAL A 143 7.31 6.46 9.53
C VAL A 143 7.65 7.56 8.53
N LEU A 144 7.18 8.79 8.74
CA LEU A 144 7.56 9.93 7.89
C LEU A 144 9.08 10.15 7.92
N LYS A 145 9.68 10.09 9.11
CA LYS A 145 11.13 10.19 9.29
C LYS A 145 11.86 9.07 8.56
N GLU A 146 11.46 7.81 8.72
CA GLU A 146 12.13 6.70 8.04
C GLU A 146 11.98 6.76 6.51
N CYS A 147 10.79 7.13 6.03
CA CYS A 147 10.55 7.27 4.59
C CYS A 147 11.37 8.40 3.96
N HIS A 148 11.59 9.50 4.69
CA HIS A 148 12.24 10.71 4.21
C HIS A 148 13.75 10.77 4.50
N ASP A 149 14.18 10.46 5.72
CA ASP A 149 15.55 10.65 6.22
C ASP A 149 16.46 9.45 5.98
N SER A 150 15.93 8.32 5.49
CA SER A 150 16.73 7.10 5.28
C SER A 150 17.93 7.36 4.36
N PRO A 151 19.17 7.10 4.80
CA PRO A 151 20.40 7.45 4.09
C PRO A 151 20.55 6.71 2.75
N PHE A 152 19.95 5.51 2.63
CA PHE A 152 19.91 4.74 1.39
C PHE A 152 18.99 5.34 0.34
N SER A 153 18.21 6.35 0.69
CA SER A 153 17.14 6.84 -0.16
C SER A 153 17.54 7.96 -1.10
N GLY A 154 18.77 8.50 -0.98
CA GLY A 154 19.39 9.45 -1.89
C GLY A 154 18.49 10.64 -2.27
N ASN A 155 18.61 11.77 -1.54
CA ASN A 155 17.94 13.05 -1.83
C ASN A 155 16.52 12.89 -2.40
N LEU A 156 15.59 12.42 -1.56
CA LEU A 156 14.21 12.17 -1.96
C LEU A 156 13.47 13.49 -2.18
N SER A 157 12.98 13.72 -3.40
CA SER A 157 11.92 14.70 -3.61
C SER A 157 10.66 14.29 -2.83
N GLU A 158 9.81 15.27 -2.51
CA GLU A 158 8.51 15.04 -1.84
C GLU A 158 7.71 13.91 -2.51
N ASP A 159 7.76 13.84 -3.85
CA ASP A 159 7.10 12.79 -4.63
C ASP A 159 7.58 11.38 -4.27
N ARG A 160 8.89 11.17 -4.09
CA ARG A 160 9.42 9.85 -3.72
C ARG A 160 9.04 9.46 -2.30
N THR A 161 9.04 10.42 -1.36
CA THR A 161 8.57 10.19 0.00
C THR A 161 7.10 9.78 -0.01
N ARG A 162 6.28 10.45 -0.84
CA ARG A 162 4.87 10.11 -1.03
C ARG A 162 4.66 8.71 -1.59
N GLU A 163 5.46 8.30 -2.56
CA GLU A 163 5.41 6.95 -3.15
C GLU A 163 5.73 5.87 -2.12
N LYS A 164 6.73 6.10 -1.27
CA LYS A 164 7.07 5.17 -0.18
C LYS A 164 5.97 5.08 0.86
N VAL A 165 5.47 6.22 1.36
CA VAL A 165 4.41 6.23 2.36
C VAL A 165 3.16 5.51 1.84
N LYS A 166 2.79 5.72 0.56
CA LYS A 166 1.64 5.07 -0.10
C LYS A 166 1.65 3.55 0.00
N ILE A 167 2.83 2.93 -0.02
CA ILE A 167 3.00 1.47 -0.01
C ILE A 167 3.29 0.91 1.40
N CYS A 168 3.52 1.76 2.40
CA CYS A 168 3.84 1.33 3.76
C CYS A 168 2.62 1.31 4.69
N ILE A 169 1.95 2.45 4.86
CA ILE A 169 0.90 2.65 5.86
C ILE A 169 -0.13 3.67 5.35
N TRP A 170 -1.32 3.64 5.94
CA TRP A 170 -2.39 4.57 5.63
C TRP A 170 -2.92 5.27 6.88
N TRP A 171 -3.22 6.56 6.73
CA TRP A 171 -3.98 7.36 7.68
C TRP A 171 -4.74 8.47 6.93
N PRO A 172 -5.73 9.13 7.55
CA PRO A 172 -6.47 10.20 6.91
C PRO A 172 -5.54 11.35 6.53
N MET A 173 -5.68 11.87 5.31
CA MET A 173 -4.95 13.05 4.83
C MET A 173 -3.41 12.90 4.85
N TRP A 174 -2.90 11.68 4.80
CA TRP A 174 -1.47 11.38 4.83
C TRP A 174 -0.63 12.17 3.81
N GLN A 175 -1.18 12.49 2.64
CA GLN A 175 -0.47 13.29 1.63
C GLN A 175 -0.15 14.70 2.12
N LYS A 176 -1.04 15.31 2.91
CA LYS A 176 -0.80 16.66 3.47
C LYS A 176 0.31 16.61 4.51
N ASP A 177 0.28 15.62 5.39
CA ASP A 177 1.31 15.41 6.41
C ASP A 177 2.69 15.16 5.77
N VAL A 178 2.77 14.36 4.70
CA VAL A 178 4.02 14.17 3.93
C VAL A 178 4.53 15.49 3.35
N SER A 179 3.67 16.27 2.71
CA SER A 179 4.02 17.59 2.16
C SER A 179 4.56 18.51 3.26
N GLU A 180 3.86 18.59 4.39
CA GLU A 180 4.24 19.45 5.52
C GLU A 180 5.58 19.01 6.14
N TYR A 181 5.79 17.70 6.29
CA TYR A 181 7.05 17.14 6.75
C TYR A 181 8.22 17.49 5.83
N CYS A 182 8.06 17.30 4.51
CA CYS A 182 9.11 17.64 3.54
C CYS A 182 9.40 19.16 3.51
N LYS A 183 8.38 20.00 3.67
CA LYS A 183 8.52 21.47 3.71
C LYS A 183 9.25 21.95 4.96
N THR A 184 9.04 21.30 6.10
CA THR A 184 9.69 21.67 7.38
C THR A 184 11.07 21.06 7.54
N CYS A 185 11.51 20.18 6.62
CA CYS A 185 12.82 19.56 6.70
C CYS A 185 13.98 20.55 6.40
N ASP A 186 14.77 20.86 7.42
CA ASP A 186 15.96 21.73 7.33
C ASP A 186 16.97 21.29 6.26
N ARG A 187 17.18 19.98 6.09
CA ARG A 187 18.13 19.44 5.11
C ARG A 187 17.66 19.75 3.69
N CYS A 188 16.39 19.50 3.41
CA CYS A 188 15.76 19.79 2.11
C CYS A 188 15.73 21.30 1.83
N GLN A 189 15.39 22.12 2.83
CA GLN A 189 15.38 23.58 2.68
C GLN A 189 16.77 24.17 2.42
N LYS A 190 17.83 23.62 3.04
CA LYS A 190 19.21 24.05 2.79
C LYS A 190 19.73 23.59 1.42
N ALA A 191 19.37 22.39 0.98
CA ALA A 191 19.77 21.84 -0.31
C ALA A 191 19.07 22.54 -1.48
N ASN A 192 17.78 22.86 -1.34
CA ASN A 192 16.96 23.49 -2.38
C ASN A 192 17.08 25.02 -2.42
N LYS A 193 18.12 25.62 -1.82
CA LYS A 193 18.37 27.05 -1.97
C LYS A 193 18.50 27.38 -3.45
N SER A 194 17.67 28.31 -3.91
CA SER A 194 17.63 28.73 -5.30
C SER A 194 19.05 29.08 -5.77
N THR A 195 19.58 28.27 -6.67
CA THR A 195 20.78 28.62 -7.44
C THR A 195 20.35 29.62 -8.52
N GLY A 196 19.78 30.75 -8.10
CA GLY A 196 19.50 31.85 -9.00
C GLY A 196 20.81 32.27 -9.68
N LYS A 197 20.77 32.60 -10.97
CA LYS A 197 21.89 33.29 -11.62
C LYS A 197 22.30 34.46 -10.72
N ARG A 198 23.61 34.64 -10.51
CA ARG A 198 24.14 35.80 -9.77
C ARG A 198 23.44 37.05 -10.29
N LEU A 199 22.83 37.82 -9.39
CA LEU A 199 22.26 39.12 -9.73
C LEU A 199 23.39 39.93 -10.38
N GLY A 200 23.18 40.36 -11.63
CA GLY A 200 24.17 41.14 -12.37
C GLY A 200 24.53 42.39 -11.59
N ILE A 201 25.82 42.73 -11.53
CA ILE A 201 26.29 43.94 -10.86
C ILE A 201 25.76 45.14 -11.66
N MET A 202 25.01 46.02 -11.00
CA MET A 202 24.52 47.26 -11.58
C MET A 202 25.68 48.25 -11.72
N ILE A 203 26.10 48.53 -12.95
CA ILE A 203 27.15 49.50 -13.27
C ILE A 203 26.47 50.84 -13.62
N LYS A 204 26.88 51.93 -12.96
CA LYS A 204 26.49 53.29 -13.38
C LYS A 204 27.20 53.64 -14.68
N ILE A 205 26.45 54.05 -15.69
CA ILE A 205 27.00 54.63 -16.91
C ILE A 205 27.48 56.05 -16.57
N GLN A 206 28.75 56.34 -16.84
CA GLN A 206 29.33 57.69 -16.76
C GLN A 206 29.06 58.48 -18.04
#